data_AF-A0A6S5RMR2-F1
#
_entry.id   AF-A0A6S5RMR2-F1
#
_cell.length_a   1.000
_cell.length_b   1.000
_cell.length_c   1.000
_cell.angle_alpha   90.00
_cell.angle_beta   90.00
_cell.angle_gamma   90.00
#
_symmetry.space_group_name_H-M   'P 1'
#
loop_
_entity.id
_entity.type
_entity.pdbx_description
1 polymer ?
#
loop_
_entity_poly.entity_id
_entity_poly.type
_entity_poly.pdbx_seq_one_letter_code
_entity_poly.pdbx_strand_id
1 'polypeptide(L)'
;MLMSELGEKGKDINTDIQKLVDKGLDPQIQAALDYCRLVGNNAVHPGEIDFNETPEIAHTLFEMINLIVEDRIARPKKMGTSLSKLPAEIQKKIQERADKAAAQAPPN
;
A
#
# COMPACT_ATOMS: atom_id res chain seq x y z
N MET A 1 -3.60 -8.48 8.37
CA MET A 1 -4.45 -8.89 7.22
C MET A 1 -4.17 -8.06 5.97
N LEU A 2 -4.11 -6.72 6.02
CA LEU A 2 -3.74 -5.90 4.84
C LEU A 2 -2.28 -6.04 4.40
N MET A 3 -1.33 -6.08 5.33
CA MET A 3 0.11 -6.12 5.00
C MET A 3 0.51 -7.34 4.16
N SER A 4 -0.15 -8.48 4.39
CA SER A 4 0.10 -9.70 3.62
C SER A 4 -0.32 -9.59 2.17
N GLU A 5 -1.40 -8.87 1.87
CA GLU A 5 -1.82 -8.56 0.50
C GLU A 5 -0.83 -7.63 -0.21
N LEU A 6 -0.06 -6.85 0.55
CA LEU A 6 1.01 -5.99 0.03
C LEU A 6 2.36 -6.72 -0.11
N GLY A 7 2.38 -8.03 0.18
CA GLY A 7 3.59 -8.86 0.09
C GLY A 7 4.46 -8.86 1.34
N GLU A 8 3.95 -8.40 2.48
CA GLU A 8 4.65 -8.40 3.77
C GLU A 8 4.15 -9.50 4.73
N LYS A 9 4.79 -9.65 5.88
CA LYS A 9 4.51 -10.79 6.78
C LYS A 9 3.21 -10.60 7.59
N GLY A 10 2.77 -9.37 7.81
CA GLY A 10 1.62 -9.02 8.63
C GLY A 10 1.78 -9.27 10.11
N LYS A 11 3.03 -9.46 10.58
CA LYS A 11 3.34 -9.74 12.01
C LYS A 11 3.58 -8.48 12.82
N ASP A 12 4.23 -7.50 12.21
CA ASP A 12 4.54 -6.21 12.82
C ASP A 12 4.34 -5.17 11.72
N ILE A 13 3.29 -4.36 11.88
CA ILE A 13 2.90 -3.37 10.88
C ILE A 13 3.96 -2.28 10.69
N ASN A 14 4.69 -1.89 11.74
CA ASN A 14 5.74 -0.88 11.63
C ASN A 14 6.92 -1.42 10.80
N THR A 15 7.32 -2.66 11.07
CA THR A 15 8.37 -3.34 10.31
C THR A 15 7.95 -3.57 8.86
N ASP A 16 6.70 -3.92 8.62
CA ASP A 16 6.17 -4.15 7.27
C ASP A 16 6.09 -2.84 6.48
N ILE A 17 5.65 -1.72 7.09
CA ILE A 17 5.66 -0.39 6.46
C ILE A 17 7.08 -0.01 6.04
N GLN A 18 8.08 -0.18 6.93
CA GLN A 18 9.46 0.16 6.59
C GLN A 18 9.97 -0.62 5.37
N LYS A 19 9.69 -1.93 5.30
CA LYS A 19 10.10 -2.73 4.13
C LYS A 19 9.41 -2.31 2.85
N LEU A 20 8.16 -1.86 2.93
CA LEU A 20 7.46 -1.32 1.76
C LEU A 20 8.12 -0.01 1.30
N VAL A 21 8.53 0.85 2.24
CA VAL A 21 9.30 2.07 1.93
C VAL A 21 10.62 1.73 1.25
N ASP A 22 11.36 0.74 1.76
CA ASP A 22 12.61 0.26 1.16
C ASP A 22 12.38 -0.28 -0.27
N LYS A 23 11.15 -0.73 -0.58
CA LYS A 23 10.72 -1.18 -1.92
C LYS A 23 10.19 -0.03 -2.80
N GLY A 24 10.29 1.22 -2.36
CA GLY A 24 9.85 2.39 -3.11
C GLY A 24 8.35 2.68 -2.98
N LEU A 25 7.74 2.41 -1.83
CA LEU A 25 6.37 2.82 -1.54
C LEU A 25 6.23 4.34 -1.67
N ASP A 26 5.13 4.79 -2.29
CA ASP A 26 4.81 6.22 -2.37
C ASP A 26 4.64 6.82 -0.95
N PRO A 27 5.27 7.98 -0.66
CA PRO A 27 5.18 8.62 0.66
C PRO A 27 3.75 8.92 1.14
N GLN A 28 2.81 9.17 0.22
CA GLN A 28 1.41 9.41 0.57
C GLN A 28 0.74 8.12 1.06
N ILE A 29 1.09 6.98 0.46
CA ILE A 29 0.58 5.67 0.89
C ILE A 29 1.23 5.24 2.20
N GLN A 30 2.51 5.56 2.40
CA GLN A 30 3.16 5.39 3.70
C GLN A 30 2.41 6.17 4.79
N ALA A 31 2.12 7.46 4.56
CA ALA A 31 1.41 8.29 5.52
C ALA A 31 0.01 7.74 5.86
N ALA A 32 -0.72 7.23 4.85
CA ALA A 32 -2.01 6.58 5.06
C ALA A 32 -1.88 5.30 5.91
N LEU A 33 -0.85 4.49 5.69
CA LEU A 33 -0.57 3.29 6.48
C LEU A 33 -0.18 3.63 7.93
N ASP A 34 0.66 4.64 8.12
CA ASP A 34 1.04 5.13 9.44
C ASP A 34 -0.16 5.71 10.20
N TYR A 35 -1.07 6.41 9.52
CA TYR A 35 -2.35 6.85 10.10
C TYR A 35 -3.16 5.65 10.59
N CYS A 36 -3.39 4.66 9.73
CA CYS A 36 -4.12 3.44 10.09
C CYS A 36 -3.47 2.69 11.27
N ARG A 37 -2.13 2.64 11.32
CA ARG A 37 -1.39 2.05 12.44
C ARG A 37 -1.65 2.80 13.75
N LEU A 38 -1.51 4.12 13.73
CA LEU A 38 -1.61 4.94 14.94
C LEU A 38 -3.04 4.96 15.48
N VAL A 39 -4.02 5.19 14.61
CA VAL A 39 -5.44 5.23 14.99
C VAL A 39 -5.93 3.83 15.37
N GLY A 40 -5.62 2.81 14.57
CA GLY A 40 -6.06 1.44 14.83
C GLY A 40 -5.46 0.82 16.09
N ASN A 41 -4.23 1.19 16.47
CA ASN A 41 -3.63 0.73 17.74
C ASN A 41 -4.21 1.44 18.97
N ASN A 42 -4.61 2.71 18.85
CA ASN A 42 -5.20 3.47 19.95
C ASN A 42 -6.67 3.08 20.21
N ALA A 43 -7.38 2.58 19.19
CA ALA A 43 -8.76 2.12 19.25
C ALA A 43 -9.02 0.84 20.07
N VAL A 44 -7.97 0.07 20.42
CA VAL A 44 -8.09 -1.29 20.95
C VAL A 44 -7.61 -1.44 22.40
N HIS A 45 -7.80 -0.43 23.24
CA HIS A 45 -7.70 -0.64 24.69
C HIS A 45 -8.85 -1.58 25.15
N PRO A 46 -8.56 -2.81 25.65
CA PRO A 46 -9.61 -3.73 26.02
C PRO A 46 -10.31 -3.24 27.30
N GLY A 47 -11.59 -2.89 27.19
CA GLY A 47 -12.46 -2.63 28.35
C GLY A 47 -13.02 -1.23 28.47
N GLU A 48 -12.62 -0.28 27.61
CA GLU A 48 -13.19 1.07 27.59
C GLU A 48 -13.63 1.43 26.17
N ILE A 49 -14.87 1.91 26.02
CA ILE A 49 -15.29 2.59 24.80
C ILE A 49 -14.56 3.93 24.79
N ASP A 50 -13.60 4.12 23.89
CA ASP A 50 -12.99 5.43 23.70
C ASP A 50 -14.04 6.35 23.06
N PHE A 51 -14.65 7.21 23.87
CA PHE A 51 -15.64 8.19 23.43
C PHE A 51 -15.06 9.26 22.49
N ASN A 52 -13.74 9.26 22.25
CA ASN A 52 -13.10 10.07 21.22
C ASN A 52 -13.14 9.43 19.83
N GLU A 53 -13.57 8.17 19.68
CA GLU A 53 -13.86 7.60 18.36
C GLU A 53 -15.12 8.23 17.79
N THR A 54 -14.95 9.35 17.10
CA THR A 54 -16.03 10.02 16.42
C THR A 54 -16.31 9.37 15.06
N PRO A 55 -17.54 9.46 14.53
CA PRO A 55 -17.86 8.98 13.18
C PRO A 55 -16.90 9.53 12.11
N GLU A 56 -16.35 10.73 12.31
CA GLU A 56 -15.38 11.35 11.42
C GLU A 56 -14.05 10.59 11.38
N ILE A 57 -13.53 10.13 12.52
CA ILE A 57 -12.28 9.33 12.56
C ILE A 57 -12.50 7.99 11.85
N ALA A 58 -13.64 7.34 12.08
CA ALA A 58 -14.00 6.12 11.37
C ALA A 58 -14.08 6.36 9.86
N HIS A 59 -14.70 7.47 9.44
CA HIS A 59 -14.78 7.85 8.03
C HIS A 59 -13.39 8.06 7.41
N THR A 60 -12.52 8.82 8.06
CA THR A 60 -11.14 9.04 7.60
C THR A 60 -10.36 7.73 7.54
N LEU A 61 -10.53 6.81 8.49
CA LEU A 61 -9.90 5.50 8.45
C LEU A 61 -10.33 4.71 7.20
N PHE A 62 -11.62 4.73 6.85
CA PHE A 62 -12.12 4.14 5.61
C PHE A 62 -11.53 4.80 4.37
N GLU A 63 -11.39 6.13 4.36
CA GLU A 63 -10.73 6.86 3.26
C GLU A 63 -9.26 6.44 3.09
N MET A 64 -8.51 6.32 4.20
CA MET A 64 -7.12 5.85 4.16
C MET A 64 -7.02 4.43 3.63
N ILE A 65 -7.88 3.51 4.10
CA ILE A 65 -7.92 2.12 3.60
C ILE A 65 -8.25 2.10 2.11
N ASN A 66 -9.24 2.87 1.66
CA ASN A 66 -9.62 2.95 0.25
C ASN A 66 -8.47 3.46 -0.60
N LEU A 67 -7.75 4.49 -0.14
CA LEU A 67 -6.58 5.02 -0.82
C LEU A 67 -5.48 3.96 -0.98
N ILE A 68 -5.17 3.22 0.09
CA ILE A 68 -4.17 2.15 0.08
C ILE A 68 -4.57 1.04 -0.90
N VAL A 69 -5.83 0.58 -0.83
CA VAL A 69 -6.34 -0.49 -1.71
C VAL A 69 -6.36 -0.05 -3.17
N GLU A 70 -6.81 1.17 -3.46
CA GLU A 70 -6.85 1.71 -4.81
C GLU A 70 -5.44 1.74 -5.41
N ASP A 71 -4.46 2.30 -4.69
CA ASP A 71 -3.10 2.45 -5.19
C ASP A 71 -2.33 1.12 -5.27
N ARG A 72 -2.41 0.30 -4.23
CA ARG A 72 -1.54 -0.88 -4.11
C ARG A 72 -2.13 -2.15 -4.72
N ILE A 73 -3.45 -2.20 -4.92
CA ILE A 73 -4.14 -3.41 -5.36
C ILE A 73 -4.93 -3.15 -6.64
N ALA A 74 -5.87 -2.20 -6.62
CA ALA A 74 -6.80 -2.00 -7.74
C ALA A 74 -6.10 -1.47 -8.99
N ARG A 75 -5.30 -0.41 -8.86
CA ARG A 75 -4.55 0.19 -9.98
C ARG A 75 -3.55 -0.79 -10.61
N PRO A 76 -2.67 -1.49 -9.87
CA PRO A 76 -1.75 -2.47 -10.44
C PRO A 76 -2.49 -3.59 -11.18
N LYS A 77 -3.58 -4.10 -10.61
CA LYS A 77 -4.40 -5.14 -11.26
C LYS A 77 -5.04 -4.65 -12.56
N LYS A 78 -5.57 -3.42 -12.56
CA LYS A 78 -6.15 -2.78 -13.77
C LYS A 78 -5.10 -2.57 -14.84
N MET A 79 -3.92 -2.08 -14.47
CA MET A 79 -2.80 -1.87 -15.38
C MET A 79 -2.30 -3.20 -15.97
N GLY A 80 -2.08 -4.22 -15.14
CA GLY A 80 -1.68 -5.56 -15.59
C GLY A 80 -2.70 -6.18 -16.56
N THR A 81 -3.99 -6.03 -16.27
CA THR A 81 -5.08 -6.49 -17.16
C THR A 81 -5.12 -5.73 -18.49
N SER A 82 -4.71 -4.45 -18.49
CA SER A 82 -4.70 -3.63 -19.69
C SER A 82 -3.48 -3.94 -20.55
N LEU A 83 -2.31 -4.14 -19.93
CA LEU A 83 -1.07 -4.55 -20.59
C LEU A 83 -1.16 -5.95 -21.19
N SER A 84 -1.83 -6.88 -20.50
CA SER A 84 -1.98 -8.26 -21.01
C SER A 84 -2.82 -8.36 -22.29
N LYS A 85 -3.60 -7.33 -22.62
CA LYS A 85 -4.36 -7.24 -23.88
C LYS A 85 -3.51 -6.79 -25.07
N LEU A 86 -2.29 -6.31 -24.85
CA LEU A 86 -1.39 -5.90 -25.93
C LEU A 86 -0.74 -7.12 -26.59
N PRO A 87 -0.30 -7.03 -27.86
CA PRO A 87 0.52 -8.07 -28.49
C PRO A 87 1.81 -8.36 -27.71
N ALA A 88 2.24 -9.63 -27.69
CA ALA A 88 3.41 -10.09 -26.90
C ALA A 88 4.69 -9.29 -27.19
N GLU A 89 4.92 -8.93 -28.46
CA GLU A 89 6.07 -8.10 -28.88
C GLU A 89 6.10 -6.71 -28.20
N ILE A 90 4.92 -6.11 -27.99
CA ILE A 90 4.82 -4.80 -27.31
C ILE A 90 5.02 -4.98 -25.81
N GLN A 91 4.44 -6.03 -25.21
CA GLN A 91 4.64 -6.35 -23.80
C GLN A 91 6.12 -6.53 -23.47
N LYS A 92 6.85 -7.28 -24.32
CA LYS A 92 8.30 -7.51 -24.16
C LYS A 92 9.09 -6.20 -24.20
N LYS A 93 8.81 -5.31 -25.16
CA LYS A 93 9.47 -3.99 -25.24
C LYS A 93 9.21 -3.12 -24.02
N ILE A 94 8.01 -3.18 -23.45
CA ILE A 94 7.68 -2.43 -22.23
C ILE A 94 8.50 -2.98 -21.04
N GLN A 95 8.56 -4.31 -20.89
CA GLN A 95 9.33 -4.96 -19.82
C GLN A 95 10.82 -4.63 -19.92
N GLU A 96 11.43 -4.74 -21.12
CA GLU A 96 12.84 -4.41 -21.34
C GLU A 96 13.19 -2.95 -20.96
N ARG A 97 12.24 -2.02 -21.12
CA ARG A 97 12.43 -0.62 -20.70
C ARG A 97 12.31 -0.47 -19.18
N ALA A 98 11.37 -1.17 -18.55
CA ALA A 98 11.20 -1.15 -17.10
C ALA A 98 12.43 -1.72 -16.38
N ASP A 99 12.96 -2.86 -16.84
CA ASP A 99 14.13 -3.51 -16.24
C ASP A 99 15.38 -2.63 -16.34
N LYS A 100 15.56 -1.92 -17.46
CA LYS A 100 16.65 -0.95 -17.62
C LYS A 100 16.54 0.23 -16.67
N ALA A 101 15.32 0.72 -16.39
CA ALA A 101 15.09 1.79 -15.45
C ALA A 101 15.36 1.35 -14.00
N ALA A 102 14.93 0.14 -13.63
CA ALA A 102 15.18 -0.44 -12.31
C ALA A 102 16.67 -0.67 -12.03
N ALA A 103 17.44 -1.07 -13.05
CA ALA A 103 18.90 -1.24 -12.95
C ALA A 103 19.68 0.09 -12.80
N GLN A 104 19.04 1.23 -13.08
CA GLN A 104 19.66 2.57 -13.04
C GLN A 104 19.19 3.41 -11.84
N ALA A 105 18.21 2.93 -11.06
CA ALA A 105 17.75 3.62 -9.87
C ALA A 105 18.82 3.53 -8.76
N PRO A 106 19.25 4.65 -8.16
CA PRO A 106 20.18 4.62 -7.03
C PRO A 106 19.55 3.87 -5.85
N PRO A 107 20.35 3.16 -5.03
CA PRO A 107 19.86 2.63 -3.77
C PRO A 107 19.41 3.83 -2.91
N ASN A 108 18.16 3.79 -2.46
CA ASN A 108 17.57 4.78 -1.56
C ASN A 108 18.09 4.59 -0.13
#